data_AF-A0A0Q5AZN8-F1
#
_entry.id   AF-A0A0Q5AZN8-F1
#
_cell.length_a   1.000
_cell.length_b   1.000
_cell.length_c   1.000
_cell.angle_alpha   90.00
_cell.angle_beta   90.00
_cell.angle_gamma   90.00
#
_symmetry.space_group_name_H-M   'P 1'
#
loop_
_entity.id
_entity.type
_entity.pdbx_description
1 polymer ?
#
loop_
_entity_poly.entity_id
_entity_poly.type
_entity_poly.pdbx_seq_one_letter_code
_entity_poly.pdbx_strand_id
1 'polypeptide(L)'
;MATAPELRRTILVWCPDWPLLAAAGDAGLPAEAPLALTEKSRVFACSPTARAEGVRRGMRIREAQSRCTGLIVLPYDPVLDHRAFEPLVQALEEITPGVQLIRPGLCAIRARGPRRYYGSERSAAEAVLRRLAELGVDRARIGIADGLFASELAAKHSGEDVAIVPAGTTAAFLAPLPLEALGTEAVGAAATRSKPVRGEDLVTLLRRLGVRTLGAFAALPAEDVAARFGPDGARSHLLARGAETEAVVPRLPPERLDRSLEFEPPLDRIDQAAFAFRIPAEEFVAGLTRAQLVATAIRIDVTSDRGEVSSRSWLHPRWFTPGDVLDRVRWQLQGSGAIDTGLGSPIARIAVEPEAVDAIGNHEQGLWGTAPEERVHHGLSRVQSMLGHEAVVTASIGGGRALRDRQHLVPWGDREPGDARPKGLPWPGSLPPPHPPTVFTEPVAALVRGPRGEPVSVDDRGSLVSVPAYFTPGTSQARLEPVAGWAGPWPVDERWWDARTATRYDRFQVVDAAGTAWLLVCRDGEWAAEARYD
;
A
#
# COMPACT_ATOMS: atom_id res chain seq x y z
N MET A 1 -8.84 -51.83 -20.17
CA MET A 1 -8.31 -50.76 -21.04
C MET A 1 -7.62 -49.74 -20.16
N ALA A 2 -6.29 -49.78 -20.08
CA ALA A 2 -5.52 -48.81 -19.32
C ALA A 2 -5.68 -47.44 -20.00
N THR A 3 -6.31 -46.49 -19.30
CA THR A 3 -6.41 -45.10 -19.71
C THR A 3 -4.99 -44.56 -19.91
N ALA A 4 -4.67 -44.15 -21.14
CA ALA A 4 -3.44 -43.43 -21.43
C ALA A 4 -3.32 -42.25 -20.45
N PRO A 5 -2.14 -41.99 -19.87
CA PRO A 5 -1.98 -40.84 -18.99
C PRO A 5 -2.43 -39.58 -19.74
N GLU A 6 -3.42 -38.86 -19.21
CA GLU A 6 -3.85 -37.58 -19.79
C GLU A 6 -2.63 -36.67 -19.91
N LEU A 7 -2.15 -36.47 -21.14
CA LEU A 7 -1.02 -35.60 -21.42
C LEU A 7 -1.33 -34.21 -20.86
N ARG A 8 -0.42 -33.68 -20.06
CA ARG A 8 -0.56 -32.38 -19.38
C ARG A 8 -0.38 -31.26 -20.41
N ARG A 9 -1.46 -30.97 -21.15
CA ARG A 9 -1.52 -29.88 -22.13
C ARG A 9 -1.41 -28.55 -21.42
N THR A 10 -0.43 -27.74 -21.84
CA THR A 10 -0.14 -26.42 -21.25
C THR A 10 -0.23 -25.36 -22.34
N ILE A 11 -1.00 -24.31 -22.08
CA ILE A 11 -1.01 -23.07 -22.86
C ILE A 11 0.02 -22.15 -22.22
N LEU A 12 1.04 -21.76 -22.97
CA LEU A 12 2.06 -20.84 -22.51
C LEU A 12 1.96 -19.53 -23.26
N VAL A 13 1.88 -18.44 -22.51
CA VAL A 13 1.79 -17.07 -23.02
C VAL A 13 3.15 -16.42 -22.87
N TRP A 14 3.70 -15.96 -23.98
CA TRP A 14 4.98 -15.28 -24.03
C TRP A 14 4.81 -13.87 -24.61
N CYS A 15 5.11 -12.87 -23.80
CA CYS A 15 5.22 -11.49 -24.24
C CYS A 15 6.71 -11.22 -24.56
N PRO A 16 7.09 -11.12 -25.85
CA PRO A 16 8.46 -10.81 -26.21
C PRO A 16 8.84 -9.43 -25.70
N ASP A 17 10.09 -9.28 -25.26
CA ASP A 17 10.65 -7.97 -24.88
C ASP A 17 9.92 -7.22 -23.77
N TRP A 18 9.22 -7.95 -22.90
CA TRP A 18 8.45 -7.38 -21.78
C TRP A 18 9.19 -6.31 -20.96
N PRO A 19 10.45 -6.50 -20.52
CA PRO A 19 11.13 -5.46 -19.75
C PRO A 19 11.24 -4.13 -20.50
N LEU A 20 11.39 -4.17 -21.82
CA LEU A 20 11.49 -2.97 -22.66
C LEU A 20 10.12 -2.29 -22.79
N LEU A 21 9.04 -3.06 -22.88
CA LEU A 21 7.67 -2.53 -22.90
C LEU A 21 7.35 -1.84 -21.57
N ALA A 22 7.68 -2.47 -20.43
CA ALA A 22 7.47 -1.90 -19.11
C ALA A 22 8.25 -0.58 -18.92
N ALA A 23 9.54 -0.57 -19.28
CA ALA A 23 10.37 0.61 -19.18
C ALA A 23 9.97 1.73 -20.16
N ALA A 24 9.57 1.39 -21.39
CA ALA A 24 9.10 2.37 -22.36
C ALA A 24 7.78 3.02 -21.91
N GLY A 25 6.85 2.23 -21.36
CA GLY A 25 5.59 2.74 -20.82
C GLY A 25 5.79 3.69 -19.64
N ASP A 26 6.64 3.32 -18.68
CA ASP A 26 6.96 4.15 -17.51
C ASP A 26 7.67 5.45 -17.90
N ALA A 27 8.57 5.40 -18.89
CA ALA A 27 9.29 6.56 -19.40
C ALA A 27 8.52 7.39 -20.46
N GLY A 28 7.30 6.98 -20.84
CA GLY A 28 6.50 7.66 -21.87
C GLY A 28 7.13 7.65 -23.27
N LEU A 29 7.94 6.63 -23.58
CA LEU A 29 8.66 6.52 -24.85
C LEU A 29 7.79 5.84 -25.92
N PRO A 30 7.92 6.24 -27.20
CA PRO A 30 7.23 5.57 -28.30
C PRO A 30 7.75 4.13 -28.48
N ALA A 31 6.87 3.23 -28.95
CA ALA A 31 7.19 1.81 -29.11
C ALA A 31 8.37 1.52 -30.06
N GLU A 32 8.66 2.43 -30.99
CA GLU A 32 9.75 2.31 -31.96
C GLU A 32 11.08 2.89 -31.48
N ALA A 33 11.13 3.46 -30.27
CA ALA A 33 12.33 4.05 -29.73
C ALA A 33 13.49 3.04 -29.67
N PRO A 34 14.72 3.42 -30.10
CA PRO A 34 15.91 2.62 -29.90
C PRO A 34 16.27 2.63 -28.41
N LEU A 35 15.80 1.63 -27.67
CA LEU A 35 15.94 1.52 -26.21
C LEU A 35 16.83 0.32 -25.85
N ALA A 36 17.72 0.50 -24.89
CA ALA A 36 18.45 -0.57 -24.23
C ALA A 36 18.34 -0.46 -22.70
N LEU A 37 18.00 -1.57 -22.06
CA LEU A 37 18.09 -1.72 -20.60
C LEU A 37 19.47 -2.21 -20.22
N THR A 38 19.97 -1.74 -19.09
CA THR A 38 21.32 -2.05 -18.63
C THR A 38 21.35 -2.64 -17.25
N GLU A 39 22.23 -3.63 -17.06
CA GLU A 39 22.51 -4.24 -15.77
C GLU A 39 24.03 -4.49 -15.72
N LYS A 40 24.69 -4.14 -14.59
CA LYS A 40 26.14 -4.35 -14.39
C LYS A 40 27.00 -3.83 -15.58
N SER A 41 26.67 -2.64 -16.07
CA SER A 41 27.35 -1.96 -17.19
C SER A 41 27.31 -2.70 -18.54
N ARG A 42 26.34 -3.60 -18.72
CA ARG A 42 26.09 -4.34 -19.97
C ARG A 42 24.63 -4.22 -20.38
N VAL A 43 24.37 -4.40 -21.67
CA VAL A 43 23.01 -4.44 -22.21
C VAL A 43 22.30 -5.69 -21.70
N PHE A 44 21.27 -5.51 -20.88
CA PHE A 44 20.38 -6.57 -20.40
C PHE A 44 19.34 -6.95 -21.47
N ALA A 45 18.65 -5.94 -22.01
CA ALA A 45 17.67 -6.08 -23.10
C ALA A 45 17.81 -4.91 -24.09
N CYS A 46 17.46 -5.12 -25.35
CA CYS A 46 17.49 -4.09 -26.40
C CYS A 46 16.25 -4.16 -27.28
N SER A 47 15.69 -3.03 -27.70
CA SER A 47 14.49 -2.96 -28.52
C SER A 47 14.72 -3.50 -29.94
N PRO A 48 13.66 -3.90 -30.67
CA PRO A 48 13.78 -4.33 -32.06
C PRO A 48 14.53 -3.32 -32.95
N THR A 49 14.26 -2.02 -32.78
CA THR A 49 14.96 -0.94 -33.50
C THR A 49 16.46 -0.94 -33.19
N ALA A 50 16.83 -1.04 -31.91
CA ALA A 50 18.24 -1.13 -31.50
C ALA A 50 18.93 -2.40 -32.05
N ARG A 51 18.19 -3.52 -32.18
CA ARG A 51 18.73 -4.75 -32.79
C ARG A 51 18.96 -4.63 -34.28
N ALA A 52 18.12 -3.88 -34.99
CA ALA A 52 18.32 -3.60 -36.42
C ALA A 52 19.66 -2.88 -36.64
N GLU A 53 20.01 -1.95 -35.75
CA GLU A 53 21.30 -1.23 -35.70
C GLU A 53 22.46 -2.08 -35.11
N GLY A 54 22.26 -3.38 -34.88
CA GLY A 54 23.33 -4.28 -34.46
C GLY A 54 23.62 -4.31 -32.95
N VAL A 55 22.81 -3.67 -32.10
CA VAL A 55 22.90 -3.84 -30.64
C VAL A 55 22.42 -5.25 -30.25
N ARG A 56 23.13 -5.90 -29.33
CA ARG A 56 22.78 -7.22 -28.78
C ARG A 56 22.92 -7.24 -27.27
N ARG A 57 22.25 -8.19 -26.62
CA ARG A 57 22.38 -8.45 -25.18
C ARG A 57 23.84 -8.81 -24.84
N GLY A 58 24.30 -8.41 -23.66
CA GLY A 58 25.66 -8.64 -23.17
C GLY A 58 26.72 -7.64 -23.64
N MET A 59 26.44 -6.82 -24.66
CA MET A 59 27.36 -5.78 -25.13
C MET A 59 27.66 -4.75 -24.04
N ARG A 60 28.86 -4.16 -24.08
CA ARG A 60 29.20 -3.01 -23.22
C ARG A 60 28.40 -1.79 -23.68
N ILE A 61 28.01 -0.93 -22.75
CA ILE A 61 27.19 0.26 -23.06
C ILE A 61 27.85 1.13 -24.15
N ARG A 62 29.16 1.38 -24.04
CA ARG A 62 29.92 2.16 -25.05
C ARG A 62 29.87 1.53 -26.45
N GLU A 63 29.93 0.21 -26.53
CA GLU A 63 29.84 -0.51 -27.80
C GLU A 63 28.42 -0.40 -28.38
N ALA A 64 27.39 -0.57 -27.56
CA ALA A 64 26.00 -0.41 -27.99
C ALA A 64 25.71 1.02 -28.52
N GLN A 65 26.18 2.05 -27.82
CA GLN A 65 26.04 3.45 -28.23
C GLN A 65 26.83 3.78 -29.49
N SER A 66 27.99 3.14 -29.71
CA SER A 66 28.76 3.32 -30.95
C SER A 66 28.05 2.73 -32.18
N ARG A 67 27.24 1.68 -31.99
CA ARG A 67 26.44 1.05 -33.05
C ARG A 67 25.15 1.82 -33.33
N CYS A 68 24.52 2.35 -32.29
CA CYS A 68 23.28 3.11 -32.39
C CYS A 68 23.43 4.45 -31.67
N THR A 69 23.74 5.51 -32.43
CA THR A 69 23.99 6.86 -31.89
C THR A 69 22.79 7.45 -31.14
N GLY A 70 21.57 7.07 -31.54
CA GLY A 70 20.32 7.50 -30.89
C GLY A 70 19.85 6.63 -29.72
N LEU A 71 20.67 5.69 -29.25
CA LEU A 71 20.25 4.70 -28.25
C LEU A 71 19.92 5.33 -26.89
N ILE A 72 18.68 5.19 -26.47
CA ILE A 72 18.21 5.52 -25.13
C ILE A 72 18.63 4.39 -24.21
N VAL A 73 19.28 4.72 -23.10
CA VAL A 73 19.81 3.74 -22.14
C VAL A 73 19.15 3.96 -20.79
N LEU A 74 18.43 2.95 -20.30
CA LEU A 74 17.81 2.95 -18.98
C LEU A 74 18.39 1.83 -18.10
N PRO A 75 18.44 1.99 -16.77
CA PRO A 75 18.75 0.87 -15.88
C PRO A 75 17.61 -0.16 -15.90
N TYR A 76 17.95 -1.44 -15.76
CA TYR A 76 16.96 -2.50 -15.56
C TYR A 76 16.38 -2.41 -14.14
N ASP A 77 15.06 -2.31 -14.03
CA ASP A 77 14.33 -2.33 -12.75
C ASP A 77 13.40 -3.57 -12.70
N PRO A 78 13.75 -4.60 -11.89
CA PRO A 78 12.91 -5.79 -11.77
C PRO A 78 11.58 -5.53 -11.03
N VAL A 79 11.48 -4.47 -10.22
CA VAL A 79 10.22 -4.13 -9.52
C VAL A 79 9.22 -3.55 -10.51
N LEU A 80 9.68 -2.68 -11.41
CA LEU A 80 8.87 -2.13 -12.49
C LEU A 80 8.30 -3.24 -13.39
N ASP A 81 9.14 -4.21 -13.78
CA ASP A 81 8.74 -5.36 -14.58
C ASP A 81 7.54 -6.12 -13.98
N HIS A 82 7.61 -6.41 -12.68
CA HIS A 82 6.54 -7.12 -11.96
C HIS A 82 5.29 -6.26 -11.83
N ARG A 83 5.44 -4.99 -11.42
CA ARG A 83 4.34 -4.05 -11.27
C ARG A 83 3.57 -3.86 -12.59
N ALA A 84 4.28 -3.71 -13.70
CA ALA A 84 3.68 -3.55 -15.01
C ALA A 84 2.98 -4.83 -15.50
N PHE A 85 3.47 -6.02 -15.09
CA PHE A 85 2.92 -7.29 -15.57
C PHE A 85 1.71 -7.77 -14.76
N GLU A 86 1.59 -7.33 -13.51
CA GLU A 86 0.49 -7.76 -12.62
C GLU A 86 -0.91 -7.52 -13.20
N PRO A 87 -1.24 -6.35 -13.79
CA PRO A 87 -2.55 -6.13 -14.42
C PRO A 87 -2.87 -7.14 -15.53
N LEU A 88 -1.86 -7.56 -16.31
CA LEU A 88 -2.04 -8.57 -17.35
C LEU A 88 -2.34 -9.94 -16.74
N VAL A 89 -1.64 -10.31 -15.67
CA VAL A 89 -1.88 -11.59 -15.00
C VAL A 89 -3.29 -11.61 -14.40
N GLN A 90 -3.75 -10.51 -13.78
CA GLN A 90 -5.11 -10.41 -13.25
C GLN A 90 -6.16 -10.55 -14.35
N ALA A 91 -5.99 -9.85 -15.48
CA ALA A 91 -6.91 -9.95 -16.60
C ALA A 91 -6.94 -11.35 -17.25
N LEU A 92 -5.82 -12.10 -17.22
CA LEU A 92 -5.79 -13.49 -17.64
C LEU A 92 -6.51 -14.41 -16.65
N GLU A 93 -6.43 -14.12 -15.35
CA GLU A 93 -7.13 -14.88 -14.31
C GLU A 93 -8.65 -14.72 -14.35
N GLU A 94 -9.15 -13.57 -14.82
CA GLU A 94 -10.58 -13.34 -15.05
C GLU A 94 -11.17 -14.31 -16.09
N ILE A 95 -10.41 -14.61 -17.15
CA ILE A 95 -10.87 -15.49 -18.25
C ILE A 95 -10.44 -16.94 -18.05
N THR A 96 -9.41 -17.20 -17.26
CA THR A 96 -8.86 -18.54 -17.07
C THR A 96 -8.28 -18.73 -15.67
N PRO A 97 -8.83 -19.66 -14.87
CA PRO A 97 -8.29 -19.93 -13.55
C PRO A 97 -6.94 -20.67 -13.65
N GLY A 98 -6.05 -20.35 -12.71
CA GLY A 98 -4.85 -21.13 -12.43
C GLY A 98 -3.63 -20.78 -13.27
N VAL A 99 -3.41 -19.48 -13.52
CA VAL A 99 -2.22 -18.95 -14.19
C VAL A 99 -0.99 -19.17 -13.29
N GLN A 100 0.06 -19.75 -13.84
CA GLN A 100 1.40 -19.79 -13.24
C GLN A 100 2.24 -18.66 -13.81
N LEU A 101 2.73 -17.77 -12.96
CA LEU A 101 3.74 -16.79 -13.34
C LEU A 101 5.13 -17.45 -13.31
N ILE A 102 5.81 -17.48 -14.46
CA ILE A 102 7.18 -18.01 -14.57
C ILE A 102 8.17 -16.87 -14.37
N ARG A 103 7.93 -15.76 -15.06
CA ARG A 103 8.58 -14.46 -14.88
C ARG A 103 7.73 -13.37 -15.55
N PRO A 104 8.00 -12.07 -15.30
CA PRO A 104 7.35 -11.00 -16.06
C PRO A 104 7.49 -11.22 -17.58
N GLY A 105 6.36 -11.21 -18.29
CA GLY A 105 6.26 -11.50 -19.72
C GLY A 105 6.23 -12.99 -20.11
N LEU A 106 6.11 -13.92 -19.14
CA LEU A 106 5.98 -15.35 -19.42
C LEU A 106 5.10 -16.03 -18.36
N CYS A 107 3.95 -16.55 -18.77
CA CYS A 107 3.06 -17.30 -17.88
C CYS A 107 2.52 -18.57 -18.54
N ALA A 108 2.06 -19.50 -17.72
CA ALA A 108 1.56 -20.79 -18.16
C ALA A 108 0.20 -21.12 -17.54
N ILE A 109 -0.60 -21.84 -18.30
CA ILE A 109 -1.99 -22.14 -18.00
C ILE A 109 -2.25 -23.60 -18.34
N ARG A 110 -3.01 -24.31 -17.51
CA ARG A 110 -3.46 -25.66 -17.83
C ARG A 110 -4.53 -25.62 -18.92
N ALA A 111 -4.29 -26.26 -20.07
CA ALA A 111 -5.19 -26.17 -21.22
C ALA A 111 -6.58 -26.80 -20.98
N ARG A 112 -6.71 -27.73 -20.02
CA ARG A 112 -7.94 -28.50 -19.77
C ARG A 112 -9.16 -27.63 -19.49
N GLY A 113 -9.02 -26.57 -18.69
CA GLY A 113 -10.12 -25.65 -18.35
C GLY A 113 -10.56 -24.85 -19.57
N PRO A 114 -9.69 -24.01 -20.14
CA PRO A 114 -9.99 -23.17 -21.29
C PRO A 114 -10.47 -23.96 -22.51
N ARG A 115 -9.85 -25.10 -22.81
CA ARG A 115 -10.26 -25.96 -23.94
C ARG A 115 -11.71 -26.44 -23.80
N ARG A 116 -12.19 -26.71 -22.58
CA ARG A 116 -13.59 -27.12 -22.35
C ARG A 116 -14.57 -25.96 -22.53
N TYR A 117 -14.17 -24.76 -22.09
CA TYR A 117 -15.02 -23.57 -22.17
C TYR A 117 -15.08 -23.00 -23.60
N TYR A 118 -13.94 -22.86 -24.26
CA TYR A 118 -13.83 -22.31 -25.63
C TYR A 118 -13.93 -23.37 -26.74
N GLY A 119 -14.13 -24.64 -26.40
CA GLY A 119 -14.32 -25.76 -27.32
C GLY A 119 -13.03 -26.32 -27.96
N SER A 120 -12.00 -25.50 -28.17
CA SER A 120 -10.72 -25.95 -28.74
C SER A 120 -9.51 -25.25 -28.11
N GLU A 121 -8.32 -25.85 -28.26
CA GLU A 121 -7.05 -25.26 -27.79
C GLU A 121 -6.73 -23.97 -28.55
N ARG A 122 -7.03 -23.94 -29.86
CA ARG A 122 -6.83 -22.76 -30.70
C ARG A 122 -7.74 -21.61 -30.29
N SER A 123 -9.03 -21.88 -30.08
CA SER A 123 -10.00 -20.87 -29.66
C SER A 123 -9.68 -20.31 -28.26
N ALA A 124 -9.17 -21.15 -27.35
CA ALA A 124 -8.68 -20.69 -26.06
C ALA A 124 -7.46 -19.77 -26.19
N ALA A 125 -6.49 -20.10 -27.05
CA ALA A 125 -5.34 -19.24 -27.31
C ALA A 125 -5.75 -17.90 -27.95
N GLU A 126 -6.65 -17.92 -28.93
CA GLU A 126 -7.14 -16.70 -29.58
C GLU A 126 -7.90 -15.79 -28.59
N ALA A 127 -8.65 -16.37 -27.64
CA ALA A 127 -9.29 -15.60 -26.58
C ALA A 127 -8.27 -14.92 -25.64
N VAL A 128 -7.20 -15.65 -25.27
CA VAL A 128 -6.10 -15.11 -24.46
C VAL A 128 -5.36 -13.98 -25.20
N LEU A 129 -5.04 -14.16 -26.49
CA LEU A 129 -4.39 -13.11 -27.29
C LEU A 129 -5.28 -11.87 -27.40
N ARG A 130 -6.59 -12.03 -27.62
CA ARG A 130 -7.54 -10.92 -27.68
C ARG A 130 -7.53 -10.12 -26.38
N ARG A 131 -7.56 -10.81 -25.23
CA ARG A 131 -7.52 -10.15 -23.91
C ARG A 131 -6.22 -9.38 -23.67
N LEU A 132 -5.09 -9.87 -24.18
CA LEU A 132 -3.80 -9.18 -24.08
C LEU A 132 -3.72 -7.96 -25.01
N ALA A 133 -4.29 -8.05 -26.21
CA ALA A 133 -4.38 -6.93 -27.15
C ALA A 133 -5.22 -5.77 -26.59
N GLU A 134 -6.33 -6.07 -25.90
CA GLU A 134 -7.14 -5.05 -25.17
C GLU A 134 -6.33 -4.26 -24.12
N LEU A 135 -5.25 -4.86 -23.60
CA LEU A 135 -4.34 -4.25 -22.63
C LEU A 135 -3.08 -3.64 -23.28
N GLY A 136 -3.07 -3.51 -24.61
CA GLY A 136 -1.98 -2.91 -25.37
C GLY A 136 -0.79 -3.84 -25.65
N VAL A 137 -0.99 -5.17 -25.56
CA VAL A 137 0.05 -6.17 -25.86
C VAL A 137 -0.29 -6.97 -27.11
N ASP A 138 0.00 -6.38 -28.27
CA ASP A 138 -0.34 -6.93 -29.59
C ASP A 138 0.64 -8.01 -30.08
N ARG A 139 1.84 -8.09 -29.49
CA ARG A 139 2.92 -8.99 -29.93
C ARG A 139 3.06 -10.25 -29.08
N ALA A 140 2.08 -10.53 -28.21
CA ALA A 140 2.08 -11.76 -27.43
C ALA A 140 2.00 -12.99 -28.35
N ARG A 141 2.69 -14.06 -27.98
CA ARG A 141 2.67 -15.34 -28.68
C ARG A 141 2.28 -16.45 -27.73
N ILE A 142 1.57 -17.44 -28.26
CA ILE A 142 1.10 -18.58 -27.49
C ILE A 142 1.68 -19.87 -28.06
N GLY A 143 2.21 -20.70 -27.16
CA GLY A 143 2.66 -22.05 -27.47
C GLY A 143 1.82 -23.08 -26.70
N ILE A 144 1.35 -24.11 -27.38
CA ILE A 144 0.58 -25.20 -26.79
C ILE A 144 1.26 -26.53 -27.11
N ALA A 145 1.71 -27.24 -26.08
CA ALA A 145 2.35 -28.54 -26.20
C ALA A 145 2.07 -29.40 -24.95
N ASP A 146 2.66 -30.60 -24.92
CA ASP A 146 2.67 -31.44 -23.73
C ASP A 146 3.85 -31.02 -22.84
N GLY A 147 3.56 -30.39 -21.71
CA GLY A 147 4.58 -29.85 -20.80
C GLY A 147 4.93 -28.37 -21.04
N LEU A 148 5.57 -27.76 -20.04
CA LEU A 148 5.92 -26.35 -20.04
C LEU A 148 7.07 -26.03 -21.01
N PHE A 149 8.09 -26.88 -21.05
CA PHE A 149 9.29 -26.68 -21.85
C PHE A 149 8.97 -26.68 -23.35
N ALA A 150 8.16 -27.64 -23.80
CA ALA A 150 7.74 -27.70 -25.19
C ALA A 150 6.82 -26.55 -25.58
N SER A 151 5.92 -26.12 -24.69
CA SER A 151 5.06 -24.95 -24.92
C SER A 151 5.87 -23.66 -25.02
N GLU A 152 6.91 -23.49 -24.18
CA GLU A 152 7.82 -22.35 -24.29
C GLU A 152 8.57 -22.32 -25.61
N LEU A 153 9.09 -23.46 -26.04
CA LEU A 153 9.80 -23.56 -27.31
C LEU A 153 8.88 -23.35 -28.51
N ALA A 154 7.64 -23.85 -28.45
CA ALA A 154 6.61 -23.59 -29.45
C ALA A 154 6.31 -22.09 -29.58
N ALA A 155 6.12 -21.37 -28.46
CA ALA A 155 5.86 -19.93 -28.48
C ALA A 155 7.05 -19.12 -29.04
N LYS A 156 8.28 -19.55 -28.75
CA LYS A 156 9.51 -18.82 -29.12
C LYS A 156 10.00 -19.08 -30.54
N HIS A 157 9.87 -20.32 -31.05
CA HIS A 157 10.53 -20.75 -32.29
C HIS A 157 9.61 -20.90 -33.50
N SER A 158 8.28 -20.99 -33.31
CA SER A 158 7.35 -21.14 -34.43
C SER A 158 7.31 -19.93 -35.36
N GLY A 159 7.50 -18.73 -34.80
CA GLY A 159 7.28 -17.46 -35.51
C GLY A 159 5.81 -17.08 -35.67
N GLU A 160 4.87 -17.93 -35.23
CA GLU A 160 3.42 -17.72 -35.29
C GLU A 160 2.90 -17.13 -33.98
N ASP A 161 1.76 -16.44 -34.03
CA ASP A 161 1.08 -15.91 -32.84
C ASP A 161 0.50 -17.05 -31.98
N VAL A 162 0.07 -18.16 -32.61
CA VAL A 162 -0.42 -19.37 -31.93
C VAL A 162 0.21 -20.60 -32.56
N ALA A 163 1.10 -21.25 -31.83
CA ALA A 163 1.74 -22.49 -32.24
C ALA A 163 1.26 -23.67 -31.39
N ILE A 164 0.72 -24.69 -32.06
CA ILE A 164 0.16 -25.88 -31.40
C ILE A 164 0.93 -27.11 -31.84
N VAL A 165 1.67 -27.71 -30.91
CA VAL A 165 2.30 -29.03 -31.08
C VAL A 165 1.25 -30.09 -30.76
N PRO A 166 0.90 -30.98 -31.69
CA PRO A 166 -0.08 -32.03 -31.43
C PRO A 166 0.32 -32.94 -30.27
N ALA A 167 -0.67 -33.41 -29.50
CA ALA A 167 -0.44 -34.30 -28.37
C ALA A 167 0.31 -35.56 -28.80
N GLY A 168 1.33 -35.96 -28.04
CA GLY A 168 2.19 -37.11 -28.31
C GLY A 168 3.29 -36.85 -29.36
N THR A 169 3.32 -35.69 -30.00
CA THR A 169 4.35 -35.34 -31.01
C THR A 169 5.47 -34.45 -30.47
N THR A 170 5.46 -34.17 -29.16
CA THR A 170 6.44 -33.31 -28.48
C THR A 170 7.89 -33.71 -28.75
N ALA A 171 8.23 -35.00 -28.66
CA ALA A 171 9.59 -35.47 -28.93
C ALA A 171 10.05 -35.17 -30.37
N ALA A 172 9.15 -35.32 -31.35
CA ALA A 172 9.45 -35.05 -32.75
C ALA A 172 9.62 -33.54 -33.01
N PHE A 173 8.82 -32.70 -32.36
CA PHE A 173 8.97 -31.24 -32.42
C PHE A 173 10.30 -30.76 -31.79
N LEU A 174 10.70 -31.36 -30.67
CA LEU A 174 11.93 -30.99 -29.97
C LEU A 174 13.20 -31.47 -30.68
N ALA A 175 13.16 -32.65 -31.31
CA ALA A 175 14.33 -33.30 -31.92
C ALA A 175 15.23 -32.40 -32.81
N PRO A 176 14.69 -31.57 -33.74
CA PRO A 176 15.51 -30.71 -34.58
C PRO A 176 16.03 -29.45 -33.90
N LEU A 177 15.55 -29.09 -32.70
CA LEU A 177 15.93 -27.85 -32.04
C LEU A 177 17.38 -27.91 -31.51
N PRO A 178 18.09 -26.77 -31.53
CA PRO A 178 19.47 -26.68 -31.06
C PRO A 178 19.55 -26.90 -29.54
N LEU A 179 20.69 -27.42 -29.05
CA LEU A 179 20.90 -27.65 -27.61
C LEU A 179 20.78 -26.39 -26.75
N GLU A 180 21.04 -25.22 -27.33
CA GLU A 180 20.88 -23.91 -26.68
C GLU A 180 19.44 -23.67 -26.20
N ALA A 181 18.46 -24.39 -26.76
CA ALA A 181 17.08 -24.39 -26.31
C ALA A 181 16.90 -24.92 -24.86
N LEU A 182 17.87 -25.64 -24.29
CA LEU A 182 17.85 -26.05 -22.87
C LEU A 182 18.06 -24.88 -21.90
N GLY A 183 18.53 -23.73 -22.38
CA GLY A 183 18.70 -22.51 -21.58
C GLY A 183 17.40 -21.72 -21.38
N THR A 184 16.24 -22.31 -21.64
CA THR A 184 14.93 -21.66 -21.47
C THR A 184 14.52 -21.54 -20.00
N GLU A 185 13.59 -20.63 -19.75
CA GLU A 185 13.20 -20.20 -18.40
C GLU A 185 12.35 -21.27 -17.70
N ALA A 186 11.59 -22.08 -18.45
CA ALA A 186 10.87 -23.24 -17.95
C ALA A 186 11.79 -24.24 -17.22
N VAL A 187 13.05 -24.36 -17.65
CA VAL A 187 14.03 -25.23 -16.99
C VAL A 187 14.42 -24.67 -15.61
N GLY A 188 14.48 -23.34 -15.49
CA GLY A 188 14.83 -22.63 -14.26
C GLY A 188 13.69 -22.47 -13.25
N ALA A 189 12.46 -22.26 -13.69
CA ALA A 189 11.33 -21.92 -12.80
C ALA A 189 10.86 -23.07 -11.91
N ALA A 190 11.06 -24.32 -12.29
CA ALA A 190 10.82 -25.45 -11.41
C ALA A 190 12.06 -25.88 -10.58
N ALA A 191 13.19 -25.20 -10.76
CA ALA A 191 14.35 -25.32 -9.87
C ALA A 191 14.17 -24.43 -8.62
N THR A 192 13.20 -24.78 -7.76
CA THR A 192 13.11 -24.19 -6.42
C THR A 192 14.34 -24.60 -5.59
N ARG A 193 15.05 -23.61 -5.04
CA ARG A 193 16.10 -23.67 -3.99
C ARG A 193 17.55 -24.03 -4.37
N SER A 194 17.93 -24.09 -5.65
CA SER A 194 19.36 -24.16 -5.99
C SER A 194 19.72 -23.20 -7.11
N LYS A 195 20.74 -22.39 -6.81
CA LYS A 195 21.44 -21.44 -7.68
C LYS A 195 21.44 -21.91 -9.15
N PRO A 196 21.09 -21.07 -10.14
CA PRO A 196 21.14 -21.45 -11.55
C PRO A 196 22.61 -21.50 -11.98
N VAL A 197 23.28 -22.62 -11.72
CA VAL A 197 24.67 -22.86 -12.13
C VAL A 197 24.75 -24.33 -12.52
N ARG A 198 24.63 -24.60 -13.84
CA ARG A 198 25.14 -25.78 -14.58
C ARG A 198 24.53 -26.00 -15.97
N GLY A 199 23.53 -25.22 -16.39
CA GLY A 199 22.94 -25.33 -17.74
C GLY A 199 23.91 -24.96 -18.87
N GLU A 200 24.64 -23.85 -18.73
CA GLU A 200 25.65 -23.42 -19.72
C GLU A 200 26.83 -24.40 -19.80
N ASP A 201 27.23 -24.97 -18.66
CA ASP A 201 28.28 -25.99 -18.60
C ASP A 201 27.84 -27.28 -19.31
N LEU A 202 26.60 -27.74 -19.08
CA LEU A 202 26.05 -28.92 -19.75
C LEU A 202 26.00 -28.73 -21.26
N VAL A 203 25.45 -27.61 -21.75
CA VAL A 203 25.37 -27.32 -23.19
C VAL A 203 26.76 -27.22 -23.81
N THR A 204 27.73 -26.61 -23.11
CA THR A 204 29.11 -26.49 -23.57
C THR A 204 29.80 -27.85 -23.65
N LEU A 205 29.62 -28.70 -22.64
CA LEU A 205 30.18 -30.05 -22.60
C LEU A 205 29.56 -30.96 -23.67
N LEU A 206 28.24 -30.94 -23.83
CA LEU A 206 27.54 -31.70 -24.86
C LEU A 206 27.97 -31.30 -26.28
N ARG A 207 28.16 -29.99 -26.53
CA ARG A 207 28.71 -29.51 -27.81
C ARG A 207 30.13 -30.02 -28.06
N ARG A 208 30.99 -30.07 -27.04
CA ARG A 208 32.34 -30.64 -27.16
C ARG A 208 32.32 -32.15 -27.43
N LEU A 209 31.26 -32.85 -27.00
CA LEU A 209 31.01 -34.25 -27.29
C LEU A 209 30.33 -34.50 -28.65
N GLY A 210 30.10 -33.44 -29.45
CA GLY A 210 29.51 -33.54 -30.79
C GLY A 210 27.98 -33.56 -30.81
N VAL A 211 27.32 -33.49 -29.65
CA VAL A 211 25.86 -33.39 -29.56
C VAL A 211 25.47 -31.93 -29.83
N ARG A 212 24.59 -31.69 -30.81
CA ARG A 212 24.19 -30.33 -31.23
C ARG A 212 22.69 -30.07 -31.18
N THR A 213 21.88 -31.12 -31.15
CA THR A 213 20.42 -31.03 -31.14
C THR A 213 19.82 -31.71 -29.92
N LEU A 214 18.61 -31.30 -29.54
CA LEU A 214 17.87 -31.98 -28.46
C LEU A 214 17.61 -33.45 -28.81
N GLY A 215 17.35 -33.76 -30.08
CA GLY A 215 17.13 -35.15 -30.52
C GLY A 215 18.37 -36.03 -30.34
N ALA A 216 19.56 -35.49 -30.66
CA ALA A 216 20.82 -36.19 -30.43
C ALA A 216 21.10 -36.40 -28.93
N PHE A 217 20.72 -35.44 -28.09
CA PHE A 217 20.84 -35.58 -26.64
C PHE A 217 19.83 -36.60 -26.08
N ALA A 218 18.58 -36.55 -26.54
CA ALA A 218 17.50 -37.45 -26.16
C ALA A 218 17.75 -38.91 -26.56
N ALA A 219 18.63 -39.16 -27.54
CA ALA A 219 19.03 -40.49 -27.97
C ALA A 219 20.09 -41.14 -27.06
N LEU A 220 20.71 -40.39 -26.14
CA LEU A 220 21.70 -40.94 -25.22
C LEU A 220 21.03 -41.84 -24.16
N PRO A 221 21.72 -42.89 -23.67
CA PRO A 221 21.22 -43.71 -22.58
C PRO A 221 21.01 -42.86 -21.32
N ALA A 222 19.81 -42.93 -20.73
CA ALA A 222 19.45 -42.09 -19.58
C ALA A 222 20.35 -42.34 -18.35
N GLU A 223 20.79 -43.58 -18.14
CA GLU A 223 21.69 -43.96 -17.05
C GLU A 223 23.07 -43.29 -17.20
N ASP A 224 23.63 -43.29 -18.41
CA ASP A 224 24.93 -42.65 -18.69
C ASP A 224 24.86 -41.13 -18.49
N VAL A 225 23.76 -40.51 -18.92
CA VAL A 225 23.53 -39.07 -18.73
C VAL A 225 23.40 -38.73 -17.25
N ALA A 226 22.62 -39.50 -16.49
CA ALA A 226 22.46 -39.30 -15.05
C ALA A 226 23.78 -39.53 -14.29
N ALA A 227 24.55 -40.55 -14.65
CA ALA A 227 25.85 -40.85 -14.04
C ALA A 227 26.88 -39.73 -14.31
N ARG A 228 26.88 -39.16 -15.52
CA ARG A 228 27.87 -38.17 -15.94
C ARG A 228 27.54 -36.74 -15.52
N PHE A 229 26.26 -36.36 -15.57
CA PHE A 229 25.81 -34.98 -15.41
C PHE A 229 24.93 -34.77 -14.18
N GLY A 230 24.65 -35.84 -13.42
CA GLY A 230 23.87 -35.77 -12.19
C GLY A 230 22.38 -35.46 -12.43
N PRO A 231 21.67 -34.98 -11.40
CA PRO A 231 20.23 -34.78 -11.45
C PRO A 231 19.80 -33.70 -12.47
N ASP A 232 20.59 -32.63 -12.61
CA ASP A 232 20.29 -31.55 -13.57
C ASP A 232 20.37 -32.06 -15.01
N GLY A 233 21.40 -32.84 -15.34
CA GLY A 233 21.54 -33.45 -16.67
C GLY A 233 20.45 -34.48 -16.96
N ALA A 234 20.07 -35.29 -15.96
CA ALA A 234 18.93 -36.21 -16.08
C ALA A 234 17.61 -35.46 -16.35
N ARG A 235 17.39 -34.33 -15.67
CA ARG A 235 16.22 -33.46 -15.88
C ARG A 235 16.22 -32.85 -17.28
N SER A 236 17.32 -32.25 -17.72
CA SER A 236 17.45 -31.72 -19.09
C SER A 236 17.25 -32.80 -20.16
N HIS A 237 17.68 -34.04 -19.88
CA HIS A 237 17.48 -35.17 -20.77
C HIS A 237 16.01 -35.59 -20.88
N LEU A 238 15.27 -35.60 -19.76
CA LEU A 238 13.83 -35.83 -19.77
C LEU A 238 13.09 -34.76 -20.57
N LEU A 239 13.50 -33.49 -20.43
CA LEU A 239 12.94 -32.38 -21.21
C LEU A 239 13.21 -32.55 -22.71
N ALA A 240 14.44 -32.89 -23.10
CA ALA A 240 14.79 -33.14 -24.50
C ALA A 240 14.01 -34.30 -25.13
N ARG A 241 13.62 -35.30 -24.31
CA ARG A 241 12.76 -36.43 -24.72
C ARG A 241 11.27 -36.07 -24.79
N GLY A 242 10.88 -34.86 -24.40
CA GLY A 242 9.47 -34.47 -24.28
C GLY A 242 8.72 -35.22 -23.17
N ALA A 243 9.44 -35.79 -22.20
CA ALA A 243 8.90 -36.59 -21.11
C ALA A 243 8.78 -35.77 -19.81
N GLU A 244 8.36 -34.50 -19.94
CA GLU A 244 8.21 -33.60 -18.81
C GLU A 244 7.08 -34.06 -17.88
N THR A 245 7.39 -34.18 -16.58
CA THR A 245 6.46 -34.68 -15.56
C THR A 245 5.98 -33.59 -14.61
N GLU A 246 6.47 -32.37 -14.72
CA GLU A 246 6.04 -31.25 -13.89
C GLU A 246 4.67 -30.72 -14.37
N ALA A 247 3.80 -30.34 -13.43
CA ALA A 247 2.52 -29.70 -13.75
C ALA A 247 2.68 -28.19 -13.63
N VAL A 248 1.91 -27.45 -14.42
CA VAL A 248 1.69 -26.02 -14.17
C VAL A 248 1.22 -25.86 -12.73
N VAL A 249 1.91 -25.07 -11.91
CA VAL A 249 1.54 -24.76 -10.53
C VAL A 249 0.91 -23.37 -10.53
N PRO A 250 -0.42 -23.26 -10.42
CA PRO A 250 -1.09 -21.98 -10.30
C PRO A 250 -0.45 -21.11 -9.24
N ARG A 251 -0.29 -19.81 -9.52
CA ARG A 251 -0.12 -18.87 -8.42
C ARG A 251 -1.39 -18.92 -7.57
N LEU A 252 -1.25 -18.73 -6.25
CA LEU A 252 -2.40 -18.46 -5.42
C LEU A 252 -2.70 -16.97 -5.61
N PRO A 253 -3.84 -16.58 -6.23
CA PRO A 253 -4.20 -15.17 -6.29
C PRO A 253 -4.24 -14.61 -4.85
N PRO A 254 -3.77 -13.37 -4.61
CA PRO A 254 -3.90 -12.78 -3.29
C PRO A 254 -5.36 -12.79 -2.88
N GLU A 255 -5.63 -13.26 -1.66
CA GLU A 255 -7.00 -13.27 -1.14
C GLU A 255 -7.51 -11.83 -1.09
N ARG A 256 -8.65 -11.57 -1.74
CA ARG A 256 -9.35 -10.29 -1.61
C ARG A 256 -9.94 -10.21 -0.21
N LEU A 257 -9.31 -9.40 0.63
CA LEU A 257 -9.68 -9.20 2.02
C LEU A 257 -10.75 -8.11 2.18
N ASP A 258 -10.99 -7.30 1.16
CA ASP A 258 -12.07 -6.32 1.10
C ASP A 258 -13.45 -6.98 1.02
N ARG A 259 -14.47 -6.29 1.52
CA ARG A 259 -15.88 -6.71 1.39
C ARG A 259 -16.74 -5.54 1.01
N SER A 260 -17.68 -5.76 0.11
CA SER A 260 -18.68 -4.76 -0.27
C SER A 260 -20.06 -5.35 -0.43
N LEU A 261 -21.06 -4.52 -0.23
CA LEU A 261 -22.47 -4.84 -0.43
C LEU A 261 -23.14 -3.72 -1.23
N GLU A 262 -23.84 -4.12 -2.29
CA GLU A 262 -24.69 -3.25 -3.11
C GLU A 262 -26.15 -3.43 -2.71
N PHE A 263 -26.92 -2.35 -2.78
CA PHE A 263 -28.32 -2.31 -2.37
C PHE A 263 -29.23 -1.99 -3.55
N GLU A 264 -30.18 -2.89 -3.84
CA GLU A 264 -31.22 -2.71 -4.85
C GLU A 264 -32.58 -3.06 -4.24
N PRO A 265 -33.44 -2.07 -3.91
CA PRO A 265 -33.24 -0.63 -4.11
C PRO A 265 -32.24 -0.01 -3.11
N PRO A 266 -31.68 1.19 -3.42
CA PRO A 266 -30.85 1.96 -2.48
C PRO A 266 -31.55 2.22 -1.13
N LEU A 267 -30.78 2.24 -0.03
CA LEU A 267 -31.31 2.38 1.33
C LEU A 267 -31.20 3.82 1.85
N ASP A 268 -32.30 4.39 2.32
CA ASP A 268 -32.37 5.74 2.90
C ASP A 268 -32.16 5.77 4.43
N ARG A 269 -32.22 4.61 5.09
CA ARG A 269 -32.08 4.49 6.54
C ARG A 269 -30.71 3.91 6.95
N ILE A 270 -29.99 4.67 7.77
CA ILE A 270 -28.70 4.29 8.36
C ILE A 270 -28.76 2.93 9.07
N ASP A 271 -29.78 2.71 9.92
CA ASP A 271 -29.90 1.45 10.68
C ASP A 271 -30.12 0.24 9.76
N GLN A 272 -30.83 0.43 8.63
CA GLN A 272 -31.05 -0.65 7.67
C GLN A 272 -29.76 -0.99 6.92
N ALA A 273 -29.01 0.03 6.50
CA ALA A 273 -27.72 -0.16 5.83
C ALA A 273 -26.70 -0.83 6.76
N ALA A 274 -26.58 -0.37 8.01
CA ALA A 274 -25.70 -0.98 9.00
C ALA A 274 -26.13 -2.42 9.35
N PHE A 275 -27.44 -2.68 9.46
CA PHE A 275 -27.94 -4.04 9.70
C PHE A 275 -27.63 -4.98 8.53
N ALA A 276 -27.85 -4.53 7.29
CA ALA A 276 -27.58 -5.31 6.09
C ALA A 276 -26.08 -5.61 5.93
N PHE A 277 -25.20 -4.69 6.37
CA PHE A 277 -23.75 -4.86 6.29
C PHE A 277 -23.16 -5.78 7.38
N ARG A 278 -23.96 -6.35 8.29
CA ARG A 278 -23.47 -7.24 9.36
C ARG A 278 -22.69 -8.44 8.82
N ILE A 279 -23.25 -9.16 7.85
CA ILE A 279 -22.63 -10.36 7.28
C ILE A 279 -21.30 -10.00 6.57
N PRO A 280 -21.26 -8.99 5.67
CA PRO A 280 -19.99 -8.53 5.10
C PRO A 280 -18.92 -8.14 6.13
N ALA A 281 -19.30 -7.50 7.25
CA ALA A 281 -18.36 -7.15 8.32
C ALA A 281 -17.80 -8.39 9.05
N GLU A 282 -18.64 -9.41 9.30
CA GLU A 282 -18.19 -10.69 9.86
C GLU A 282 -17.26 -11.43 8.90
N GLU A 283 -17.61 -11.48 7.61
CA GLU A 283 -16.79 -12.11 6.57
C GLU A 283 -15.45 -11.40 6.35
N PHE A 284 -15.42 -10.07 6.47
CA PHE A 284 -14.22 -9.25 6.39
C PHE A 284 -13.21 -9.65 7.48
N VAL A 285 -13.65 -9.64 8.75
CA VAL A 285 -12.79 -10.02 9.88
C VAL A 285 -12.40 -11.50 9.83
N ALA A 286 -13.32 -12.39 9.42
CA ALA A 286 -13.03 -13.80 9.25
C ALA A 286 -12.00 -14.06 8.13
N GLY A 287 -12.05 -13.29 7.03
CA GLY A 287 -11.06 -13.32 5.96
C GLY A 287 -9.66 -12.94 6.45
N LEU A 288 -9.55 -11.83 7.18
CA LEU A 288 -8.29 -11.41 7.82
C LEU A 288 -7.74 -12.49 8.76
N THR A 289 -8.61 -13.08 9.59
CA THR A 289 -8.22 -14.14 10.54
C THR A 289 -7.71 -15.40 9.83
N ARG A 290 -8.37 -15.83 8.75
CA ARG A 290 -7.90 -16.97 7.92
C ARG A 290 -6.54 -16.70 7.30
N ALA A 291 -6.27 -15.44 6.94
CA ALA A 291 -4.97 -15.00 6.46
C ALA A 291 -3.91 -14.76 7.58
N GLN A 292 -4.24 -15.04 8.85
CA GLN A 292 -3.40 -14.78 10.04
C GLN A 292 -3.06 -13.29 10.23
N LEU A 293 -4.00 -12.41 9.85
CA LEU A 293 -3.90 -10.96 9.93
C LEU A 293 -5.01 -10.37 10.81
N VAL A 294 -4.75 -9.16 11.32
CA VAL A 294 -5.74 -8.26 11.91
C VAL A 294 -5.62 -6.88 11.26
N ALA A 295 -6.71 -6.12 11.18
CA ALA A 295 -6.69 -4.76 10.66
C ALA A 295 -6.56 -3.74 11.81
N THR A 296 -5.58 -2.85 11.72
CA THR A 296 -5.35 -1.71 12.64
C THR A 296 -5.88 -0.41 12.03
N ALA A 297 -6.05 -0.36 10.71
CA ALA A 297 -6.74 0.69 9.98
C ALA A 297 -7.65 0.08 8.89
N ILE A 298 -8.84 0.63 8.73
CA ILE A 298 -9.77 0.28 7.65
C ILE A 298 -10.23 1.54 6.93
N ARG A 299 -10.45 1.42 5.63
CA ARG A 299 -11.15 2.43 4.84
C ARG A 299 -12.56 1.97 4.58
N ILE A 300 -13.52 2.87 4.77
CA ILE A 300 -14.92 2.63 4.43
C ILE A 300 -15.32 3.60 3.33
N ASP A 301 -15.80 3.04 2.23
CA ASP A 301 -16.32 3.77 1.08
C ASP A 301 -17.83 3.57 1.00
N VAL A 302 -18.58 4.67 1.02
CA VAL A 302 -20.03 4.66 0.86
C VAL A 302 -20.39 5.38 -0.43
N THR A 303 -21.13 4.72 -1.31
CA THR A 303 -21.61 5.28 -2.58
C THR A 303 -23.11 5.55 -2.49
N SER A 304 -23.54 6.77 -2.84
CA SER A 304 -24.96 7.13 -2.94
C SER A 304 -25.57 6.68 -4.27
N ASP A 305 -26.90 6.71 -4.38
CA ASP A 305 -27.64 6.45 -5.62
C ASP A 305 -27.30 7.44 -6.75
N ARG A 306 -26.81 8.64 -6.42
CA ARG A 306 -26.28 9.65 -7.35
C ARG A 306 -24.84 9.38 -7.79
N GLY A 307 -24.20 8.34 -7.27
CA GLY A 307 -22.80 7.99 -7.56
C GLY A 307 -21.77 8.82 -6.78
N GLU A 308 -22.19 9.59 -5.78
CA GLU A 308 -21.25 10.31 -4.90
C GLU A 308 -20.58 9.30 -3.96
N VAL A 309 -19.25 9.40 -3.81
CA VAL A 309 -18.47 8.50 -2.95
C VAL A 309 -17.94 9.27 -1.74
N SER A 310 -18.35 8.83 -0.56
CA SER A 310 -17.80 9.27 0.73
C SER A 310 -16.81 8.23 1.24
N SER A 311 -15.54 8.60 1.31
CA SER A 311 -14.45 7.74 1.76
C SER A 311 -13.88 8.26 3.08
N ARG A 312 -13.74 7.38 4.08
CA ARG A 312 -13.10 7.72 5.36
C ARG A 312 -12.25 6.56 5.87
N SER A 313 -11.05 6.90 6.34
CA SER A 313 -10.14 6.01 7.05
C SER A 313 -10.44 6.03 8.55
N TRP A 314 -10.51 4.85 9.14
CA TRP A 314 -10.76 4.61 10.55
C TRP A 314 -9.62 3.81 11.14
N LEU A 315 -9.17 4.20 12.33
CA LEU A 315 -8.14 3.50 13.06
C LEU A 315 -8.74 2.73 14.24
N HIS A 316 -7.96 1.77 14.69
CA HIS A 316 -8.23 1.05 15.90
C HIS A 316 -6.93 0.93 16.71
N PRO A 317 -6.94 1.25 18.03
CA PRO A 317 -5.73 1.17 18.87
C PRO A 317 -5.11 -0.23 18.95
N ARG A 318 -5.91 -1.24 18.64
CA ARG A 318 -5.55 -2.67 18.67
C ARG A 318 -5.83 -3.34 17.34
N TRP A 319 -7.08 -3.78 17.13
CA TRP A 319 -7.56 -4.25 15.83
C TRP A 319 -9.09 -4.21 15.79
N PHE A 320 -9.67 -4.15 14.59
CA PHE A 320 -11.12 -4.13 14.41
C PHE A 320 -11.78 -5.50 14.69
N THR A 321 -12.85 -5.49 15.48
CA THR A 321 -13.83 -6.60 15.53
C THR A 321 -14.99 -6.34 14.56
N PRO A 322 -15.86 -7.34 14.25
CA PRO A 322 -17.03 -7.11 13.39
C PRO A 322 -17.96 -6.01 13.93
N GLY A 323 -18.09 -5.92 15.26
CA GLY A 323 -18.86 -4.86 15.91
C GLY A 323 -18.25 -3.47 15.69
N ASP A 324 -16.91 -3.35 15.81
CA ASP A 324 -16.23 -2.09 15.59
C ASP A 324 -16.37 -1.60 14.14
N VAL A 325 -16.27 -2.51 13.15
CA VAL A 325 -16.50 -2.19 11.73
C VAL A 325 -17.90 -1.64 11.52
N LEU A 326 -18.92 -2.29 12.10
CA LEU A 326 -20.31 -1.84 11.99
C LEU A 326 -20.55 -0.48 12.65
N ASP A 327 -19.94 -0.22 13.81
CA ASP A 327 -19.99 1.08 14.46
C ASP A 327 -19.37 2.17 13.56
N ARG A 328 -18.25 1.89 12.87
CA ARG A 328 -17.63 2.85 11.94
C ARG A 328 -18.50 3.14 10.72
N VAL A 329 -19.10 2.10 10.13
CA VAL A 329 -20.08 2.27 9.05
C VAL A 329 -21.22 3.18 9.52
N ARG A 330 -21.79 2.90 10.70
CA ARG A 330 -22.88 3.69 11.27
C ARG A 330 -22.48 5.15 11.51
N TRP A 331 -21.32 5.40 12.11
CA TRP A 331 -20.85 6.76 12.39
C TRP A 331 -20.53 7.55 11.11
N GLN A 332 -19.97 6.90 10.09
CA GLN A 332 -19.73 7.55 8.80
C GLN A 332 -21.03 7.96 8.11
N LEU A 333 -22.06 7.13 8.22
CA LEU A 333 -23.40 7.44 7.72
C LEU A 333 -24.13 8.51 8.54
N GLN A 334 -23.81 8.66 9.82
CA GLN A 334 -24.41 9.70 10.68
C GLN A 334 -23.82 11.10 10.44
N GLY A 335 -22.54 11.17 10.06
CA GLY A 335 -21.81 12.44 9.87
C GLY A 335 -21.28 13.03 11.19
N SER A 336 -20.26 13.90 11.10
CA SER A 336 -19.74 14.68 12.24
C SER A 336 -20.69 15.83 12.54
N GLY A 337 -21.40 15.76 13.66
CA GLY A 337 -22.47 16.68 14.00
C GLY A 337 -22.03 18.15 14.01
N ALA A 338 -22.46 18.89 12.99
CA ALA A 338 -22.69 20.32 13.11
C ALA A 338 -23.88 20.80 12.28
N ILE A 339 -24.09 20.38 11.02
CA ILE A 339 -25.25 20.86 10.21
C ILE A 339 -25.85 19.83 9.21
N ASP A 340 -25.29 18.64 8.96
CA ASP A 340 -25.88 17.72 7.96
C ASP A 340 -26.03 16.30 8.49
N THR A 341 -27.26 15.78 8.44
CA THR A 341 -27.52 14.33 8.49
C THR A 341 -26.79 13.69 7.30
N GLY A 342 -25.98 12.65 7.55
CA GLY A 342 -25.12 12.06 6.54
C GLY A 342 -25.85 11.64 5.25
N LEU A 343 -25.11 11.71 4.14
CA LEU A 343 -25.55 11.47 2.76
C LEU A 343 -26.96 12.01 2.46
N GLY A 344 -27.06 13.17 1.80
CA GLY A 344 -28.34 13.74 1.34
C GLY A 344 -29.06 12.91 0.26
N SER A 345 -28.71 11.64 0.08
CA SER A 345 -29.22 10.72 -0.94
C SER A 345 -29.10 9.25 -0.46
N PRO A 346 -30.02 8.36 -0.88
CA PRO A 346 -29.99 6.93 -0.54
C PRO A 346 -28.65 6.24 -0.83
N ILE A 347 -28.32 5.25 -0.03
CA ILE A 347 -27.06 4.49 -0.08
C ILE A 347 -27.21 3.34 -1.08
N ALA A 348 -26.38 3.33 -2.13
CA ALA A 348 -26.36 2.29 -3.15
C ALA A 348 -25.29 1.21 -2.87
N ARG A 349 -24.17 1.56 -2.23
CA ARG A 349 -23.09 0.61 -1.94
C ARG A 349 -22.30 0.98 -0.70
N ILE A 350 -21.88 -0.02 0.08
CA ILE A 350 -20.88 0.12 1.15
C ILE A 350 -19.73 -0.84 0.86
N ALA A 351 -18.50 -0.39 1.01
CA ALA A 351 -17.30 -1.21 0.96
C ALA A 351 -16.38 -0.95 2.16
N VAL A 352 -15.75 -2.00 2.66
CA VAL A 352 -14.71 -1.97 3.68
C VAL A 352 -13.44 -2.61 3.14
N GLU A 353 -12.33 -1.91 3.29
CA GLU A 353 -11.02 -2.35 2.84
C GLU A 353 -10.00 -2.24 4.00
N PRO A 354 -9.07 -3.20 4.13
CA PRO A 354 -8.01 -3.07 5.12
C PRO A 354 -6.97 -2.06 4.60
N GLU A 355 -6.73 -0.99 5.35
CA GLU A 355 -5.74 0.04 5.00
C GLU A 355 -4.38 -0.24 5.66
N ALA A 356 -4.40 -0.77 6.88
CA ALA A 356 -3.21 -1.27 7.58
C ALA A 356 -3.55 -2.58 8.29
N VAL A 357 -2.69 -3.58 8.08
CA VAL A 357 -2.81 -4.91 8.69
C VAL A 357 -1.56 -5.25 9.47
N ASP A 358 -1.72 -6.03 10.53
CA ASP A 358 -0.62 -6.60 11.32
C ASP A 358 -0.83 -8.11 11.49
N ALA A 359 0.25 -8.84 11.79
CA ALA A 359 0.19 -10.26 12.06
C ALA A 359 -0.57 -10.52 13.37
N ILE A 360 -1.47 -11.52 13.36
CA ILE A 360 -2.22 -11.93 14.55
C ILE A 360 -1.29 -12.22 15.74
N GLY A 361 -0.11 -12.80 15.48
CA GLY A 361 0.91 -13.11 16.50
C GLY A 361 1.43 -11.91 17.29
N ASN A 362 1.47 -10.72 16.68
CA ASN A 362 1.90 -9.49 17.37
C ASN A 362 0.88 -9.00 18.39
N HIS A 363 -0.34 -9.53 18.33
CA HIS A 363 -1.46 -9.23 19.19
C HIS A 363 -1.86 -10.43 20.07
N GLU A 364 -1.07 -11.51 20.07
CA GLU A 364 -1.29 -12.65 20.96
C GLU A 364 -1.21 -12.22 22.43
N GLN A 365 -2.18 -12.68 23.21
CA GLN A 365 -2.20 -12.45 24.64
C GLN A 365 -0.99 -13.13 25.28
N GLY A 366 -0.02 -12.35 25.74
CA GLY A 366 1.03 -12.88 26.62
C GLY A 366 0.40 -13.56 27.83
N LEU A 367 1.03 -14.63 28.33
CA LEU A 367 0.57 -15.47 29.46
C LEU A 367 0.20 -14.68 30.73
N TRP A 368 0.66 -13.42 30.83
CA TRP A 368 0.47 -12.50 31.96
C TRP A 368 -0.50 -11.33 31.69
N GLY A 369 -1.24 -11.38 30.58
CA GLY A 369 -2.46 -10.58 30.36
C GLY A 369 -2.27 -9.07 30.19
N THR A 370 -2.55 -8.56 29.00
CA THR A 370 -2.87 -7.13 28.76
C THR A 370 -4.34 -6.80 29.04
N ALA A 371 -5.01 -7.59 29.88
CA ALA A 371 -6.46 -7.52 30.15
C ALA A 371 -7.01 -6.15 30.62
N PRO A 372 -6.25 -5.26 31.29
CA PRO A 372 -6.76 -3.95 31.68
C PRO A 372 -7.12 -3.06 30.49
N GLU A 373 -6.28 -3.04 29.45
CA GLU A 373 -6.45 -2.16 28.29
C GLU A 373 -7.63 -2.56 27.42
N GLU A 374 -7.91 -3.86 27.30
CA GLU A 374 -9.02 -4.38 26.50
C GLU A 374 -10.37 -4.11 27.17
N ARG A 375 -10.45 -4.24 28.50
CA ARG A 375 -11.65 -3.83 29.26
C ARG A 375 -11.87 -2.32 29.20
N VAL A 376 -10.80 -1.53 29.29
CA VAL A 376 -10.88 -0.07 29.13
C VAL A 376 -11.35 0.28 27.73
N HIS A 377 -10.77 -0.34 26.70
CA HIS A 377 -11.18 -0.14 25.31
C HIS A 377 -12.65 -0.52 25.09
N HIS A 378 -13.08 -1.72 25.49
CA HIS A 378 -14.49 -2.12 25.39
C HIS A 378 -15.42 -1.20 26.19
N GLY A 379 -14.99 -0.74 27.36
CA GLY A 379 -15.73 0.23 28.17
C GLY A 379 -15.91 1.56 27.43
N LEU A 380 -14.82 2.13 26.92
CA LEU A 380 -14.82 3.40 26.19
C LEU A 380 -15.57 3.29 24.85
N SER A 381 -15.38 2.22 24.08
CA SER A 381 -16.14 1.95 22.85
C SER A 381 -17.63 1.84 23.13
N ARG A 382 -18.04 1.19 24.23
CA ARG A 382 -19.46 1.11 24.61
C ARG A 382 -20.04 2.48 24.95
N VAL A 383 -19.31 3.29 25.72
CA VAL A 383 -19.72 4.67 26.04
C VAL A 383 -19.80 5.52 24.76
N GLN A 384 -18.83 5.38 23.85
CA GLN A 384 -18.79 6.07 22.56
C GLN A 384 -19.94 5.64 21.63
N SER A 385 -20.31 4.36 21.62
CA SER A 385 -21.47 3.85 20.87
C SER A 385 -22.80 4.41 21.42
N MET A 386 -22.89 4.66 22.74
CA MET A 386 -24.07 5.25 23.37
C MET A 386 -24.17 6.77 23.20
N LEU A 387 -23.05 7.49 23.33
CA LEU A 387 -23.01 8.95 23.37
C LEU A 387 -22.62 9.60 22.04
N GLY A 388 -22.14 8.80 21.07
CA GLY A 388 -21.66 9.27 19.78
C GLY A 388 -20.13 9.32 19.70
N HIS A 389 -19.63 9.30 18.47
CA HIS A 389 -18.20 9.23 18.14
C HIS A 389 -17.35 10.32 18.83
N GLU A 390 -17.83 11.57 18.88
CA GLU A 390 -17.10 12.72 19.41
C GLU A 390 -17.21 12.88 20.95
N ALA A 391 -18.03 12.07 21.62
CA ALA A 391 -18.29 12.22 23.05
C ALA A 391 -17.15 11.67 23.95
N VAL A 392 -16.36 10.72 23.43
CA VAL A 392 -15.23 10.13 24.13
C VAL A 392 -13.96 10.51 23.38
N VAL A 393 -13.08 11.26 24.04
CA VAL A 393 -11.89 11.86 23.41
C VAL A 393 -10.64 11.60 24.24
N THR A 394 -9.51 11.49 23.54
CA THR A 394 -8.16 11.53 24.11
C THR A 394 -7.56 12.90 23.87
N ALA A 395 -6.94 13.48 24.89
CA ALA A 395 -6.21 14.73 24.75
C ALA A 395 -4.77 14.46 24.25
N SER A 396 -4.36 15.20 23.23
CA SER A 396 -2.98 15.23 22.74
C SER A 396 -2.46 16.67 22.76
N ILE A 397 -1.15 16.83 22.90
CA ILE A 397 -0.50 18.14 22.86
C ILE A 397 0.01 18.38 21.45
N GLY A 398 -0.40 19.46 20.79
CA GLY A 398 0.05 19.90 19.48
C GLY A 398 0.75 21.26 19.49
N GLY A 399 0.87 21.86 18.30
CA GLY A 399 1.38 23.22 18.11
C GLY A 399 0.31 24.27 18.40
N GLY A 400 0.72 25.47 18.81
CA GLY A 400 -0.21 26.56 19.12
C GLY A 400 0.46 27.73 19.83
N ARG A 401 -0.20 28.90 19.78
CA ARG A 401 0.27 30.13 20.44
C ARG A 401 -0.18 30.19 21.89
N ALA A 402 -1.46 29.97 22.17
CA ALA A 402 -1.98 29.86 23.53
C ALA A 402 -1.80 28.43 24.07
N LEU A 403 -1.88 28.24 25.39
CA LEU A 403 -1.75 26.90 25.96
C LEU A 403 -2.94 26.00 25.60
N ARG A 404 -4.12 26.60 25.44
CA ARG A 404 -5.34 25.92 25.00
C ARG A 404 -5.31 25.48 23.55
N ASP A 405 -4.71 26.30 22.68
CA ASP A 405 -4.57 25.99 21.25
C ASP A 405 -3.81 24.71 20.99
N ARG A 406 -2.98 24.31 21.96
CA ARG A 406 -2.13 23.13 21.92
C ARG A 406 -2.85 21.89 22.43
N GLN A 407 -4.03 22.00 23.01
CA GLN A 407 -4.84 20.86 23.44
C GLN A 407 -5.71 20.42 22.27
N HIS A 408 -5.44 19.24 21.73
CA HIS A 408 -6.26 18.63 20.70
C HIS A 408 -7.02 17.44 21.28
N LEU A 409 -8.34 17.54 21.26
CA LEU A 409 -9.23 16.44 21.61
C LEU A 409 -9.48 15.62 20.36
N VAL A 410 -9.06 14.37 20.40
CA VAL A 410 -9.20 13.41 19.30
C VAL A 410 -10.19 12.35 19.75
N PRO A 411 -11.26 12.06 18.99
CA PRO A 411 -12.15 10.95 19.30
C PRO A 411 -11.37 9.66 19.59
N TRP A 412 -11.80 8.91 20.60
CA TRP A 412 -11.15 7.67 20.97
C TRP A 412 -11.07 6.72 19.77
N GLY A 413 -9.87 6.26 19.45
CA GLY A 413 -9.59 5.37 18.33
C GLY A 413 -9.25 6.04 17.00
N ASP A 414 -9.43 7.35 16.85
CA ASP A 414 -9.04 8.08 15.64
C ASP A 414 -7.56 8.45 15.63
N ARG A 415 -7.02 8.74 14.43
CA ARG A 415 -5.65 9.28 14.31
C ARG A 415 -5.63 10.63 14.97
N GLU A 416 -4.57 10.92 15.73
CA GLU A 416 -4.19 12.31 15.91
C GLU A 416 -4.04 12.93 14.51
N PRO A 417 -4.73 14.03 14.20
CA PRO A 417 -4.57 14.71 12.93
C PRO A 417 -3.14 15.27 12.89
N GLY A 418 -2.21 14.44 12.40
CA GLY A 418 -0.76 14.60 12.53
C GLY A 418 -0.22 15.89 11.96
N ASP A 419 -1.04 16.63 11.20
CA ASP A 419 -0.66 17.82 10.46
C ASP A 419 -1.57 19.03 10.69
N ALA A 420 -2.61 18.93 11.53
CA ALA A 420 -3.53 20.07 11.70
C ALA A 420 -2.83 21.29 12.35
N ARG A 421 -1.88 21.05 13.28
CA ARG A 421 -1.02 22.07 13.89
C ARG A 421 0.35 21.47 14.29
N PRO A 422 1.33 21.42 13.38
CA PRO A 422 2.64 20.83 13.66
C PRO A 422 3.36 21.55 14.81
N LYS A 423 3.93 20.77 15.74
CA LYS A 423 4.69 21.29 16.90
C LYS A 423 5.90 22.15 16.51
N GLY A 424 6.55 21.78 15.40
CA GLY A 424 7.81 22.38 14.95
C GLY A 424 7.67 23.69 14.15
N LEU A 425 6.45 24.14 13.86
CA LEU A 425 6.28 25.45 13.23
C LEU A 425 6.65 26.57 14.21
N PRO A 426 7.20 27.69 13.74
CA PRO A 426 7.33 28.86 14.57
C PRO A 426 5.91 29.33 14.89
N TRP A 427 5.53 29.25 16.17
CA TRP A 427 4.31 29.85 16.70
C TRP A 427 4.70 31.18 17.38
N PRO A 428 4.75 32.31 16.64
CA PRO A 428 5.07 33.61 17.22
C PRO A 428 4.19 33.92 18.43
N GLY A 429 4.81 34.33 19.52
CA GLY A 429 4.11 34.57 20.78
C GLY A 429 3.73 33.29 21.54
N SER A 430 4.22 32.09 21.16
CA SER A 430 4.08 30.90 22.00
C SER A 430 4.96 30.98 23.24
N LEU A 431 4.45 30.47 24.37
CA LEU A 431 5.20 30.40 25.62
C LEU A 431 6.31 29.34 25.50
N PRO A 432 7.59 29.67 25.75
CA PRO A 432 8.66 28.66 25.77
C PRO A 432 8.51 27.69 26.96
N PRO A 433 9.09 26.49 26.89
CA PRO A 433 9.15 25.59 28.04
C PRO A 433 10.01 26.20 29.16
N PRO A 434 9.77 25.86 30.45
CA PRO A 434 8.77 24.91 30.92
C PRO A 434 7.34 25.47 30.87
N HIS A 435 6.37 24.62 30.51
CA HIS A 435 4.95 25.00 30.50
C HIS A 435 4.31 24.75 31.87
N PRO A 436 3.29 25.52 32.25
CA PRO A 436 2.56 25.29 33.49
C PRO A 436 1.80 23.95 33.43
N PRO A 437 1.85 23.12 34.49
CA PRO A 437 1.16 21.84 34.56
C PRO A 437 -0.38 22.00 34.63
N THR A 438 -0.86 23.10 35.23
CA THR A 438 -2.30 23.35 35.37
C THR A 438 -2.74 24.49 34.45
N VAL A 439 -3.53 24.16 33.43
CA VAL A 439 -4.19 25.12 32.52
C VAL A 439 -5.68 25.13 32.82
N PHE A 440 -6.26 26.28 33.10
CA PHE A 440 -7.68 26.36 33.47
C PHE A 440 -8.58 26.13 32.25
N THR A 441 -9.75 25.50 32.45
CA THR A 441 -10.78 25.29 31.39
C THR A 441 -11.50 26.57 31.00
N GLU A 442 -11.56 27.57 31.87
CA GLU A 442 -11.91 28.97 31.56
C GLU A 442 -10.87 29.86 32.26
N PRO A 443 -10.32 30.93 31.64
CA PRO A 443 -9.37 31.79 32.31
C PRO A 443 -10.01 32.39 33.57
N VAL A 444 -9.33 32.29 34.70
CA VAL A 444 -9.87 32.76 35.98
C VAL A 444 -9.63 34.26 36.05
N ALA A 445 -10.68 35.08 36.17
CA ALA A 445 -10.54 36.52 36.33
C ALA A 445 -9.55 36.84 37.47
N ALA A 446 -8.71 37.86 37.30
CA ALA A 446 -7.65 38.21 38.22
C ALA A 446 -7.62 39.73 38.47
N LEU A 447 -6.98 40.14 39.56
CA LEU A 447 -6.68 41.55 39.82
C LEU A 447 -5.19 41.74 39.99
N VAL A 448 -4.64 42.72 39.28
CA VAL A 448 -3.25 43.19 39.41
C VAL A 448 -3.26 44.68 39.71
N ARG A 449 -2.58 45.09 40.79
CA ARG A 449 -2.49 46.48 41.24
C ARG A 449 -1.04 46.93 41.41
N GLY A 450 -0.81 48.23 41.21
CA GLY A 450 0.47 48.87 41.44
C GLY A 450 0.72 49.20 42.92
N PRO A 451 1.88 49.76 43.25
CA PRO A 451 2.31 49.98 44.64
C PRO A 451 1.39 50.89 45.46
N ARG A 452 0.58 51.74 44.81
CA ARG A 452 -0.39 52.64 45.47
C ARG A 452 -1.84 52.16 45.30
N GLY A 453 -2.04 50.91 44.85
CA GLY A 453 -3.36 50.34 44.59
C GLY A 453 -3.99 50.75 43.26
N GLU A 454 -3.25 51.42 42.39
CA GLU A 454 -3.70 51.81 41.05
C GLU A 454 -3.84 50.60 40.11
N PRO A 455 -4.74 50.64 39.10
CA PRO A 455 -4.78 49.61 38.07
C PRO A 455 -3.47 49.52 37.30
N VAL A 456 -3.05 48.28 36.98
CA VAL A 456 -1.97 48.03 36.04
C VAL A 456 -2.55 47.71 34.68
N SER A 457 -2.12 48.43 33.65
CA SER A 457 -2.48 48.19 32.25
C SER A 457 -1.26 48.36 31.35
N VAL A 458 -1.37 47.84 30.14
CA VAL A 458 -0.38 48.00 29.06
C VAL A 458 -0.90 49.06 28.09
N ASP A 459 -0.07 50.03 27.74
CA ASP A 459 -0.41 51.06 26.76
C ASP A 459 -0.29 50.56 25.31
N ASP A 460 -0.70 51.40 24.34
CA ASP A 460 -0.65 51.04 22.92
C ASP A 460 0.75 50.69 22.41
N ARG A 461 1.80 51.18 23.10
CA ARG A 461 3.21 50.94 22.79
C ARG A 461 3.78 49.70 23.49
N GLY A 462 2.97 48.94 24.22
CA GLY A 462 3.41 47.75 24.95
C GLY A 462 4.15 48.08 26.26
N SER A 463 4.03 49.32 26.77
CA SER A 463 4.67 49.74 28.02
C SER A 463 3.68 49.70 29.18
N LEU A 464 4.18 49.35 30.37
CA LEU A 464 3.37 49.31 31.58
C LEU A 464 3.11 50.71 32.14
N VAL A 465 1.84 51.01 32.42
CA VAL A 465 1.44 52.27 33.09
C VAL A 465 1.84 52.28 34.56
N SER A 466 1.86 51.11 35.21
CA SER A 466 2.40 50.89 36.57
C SER A 466 2.98 49.48 36.67
N VAL A 467 3.84 49.23 37.66
CA VAL A 467 4.45 47.90 37.88
C VAL A 467 3.52 47.02 38.72
N PRO A 468 3.35 45.73 38.37
CA PRO A 468 2.67 44.76 39.23
C PRO A 468 3.30 44.70 40.63
N ALA A 469 2.53 45.05 41.66
CA ALA A 469 2.96 45.03 43.05
C ALA A 469 2.06 44.13 43.92
N TYR A 470 0.77 44.05 43.58
CA TYR A 470 -0.19 43.18 44.26
C TYR A 470 -1.00 42.37 43.25
N PHE A 471 -1.29 41.12 43.60
CA PHE A 471 -2.02 40.17 42.76
C PHE A 471 -2.97 39.31 43.59
N THR A 472 -4.10 38.92 43.00
CA THR A 472 -4.95 37.84 43.50
C THR A 472 -5.65 37.14 42.33
N PRO A 473 -5.80 35.81 42.36
CA PRO A 473 -6.80 35.14 41.54
C PRO A 473 -8.20 35.51 42.04
N GLY A 474 -9.13 35.75 41.12
CA GLY A 474 -10.47 36.27 41.37
C GLY A 474 -10.57 37.80 41.32
N THR A 475 -11.77 38.31 41.59
CA THR A 475 -12.11 39.75 41.50
C THR A 475 -12.18 40.45 42.86
N SER A 476 -11.77 39.78 43.95
CA SER A 476 -11.89 40.32 45.31
C SER A 476 -10.64 41.09 45.73
N GLN A 477 -10.77 42.40 45.93
CA GLN A 477 -9.65 43.23 46.42
C GLN A 477 -9.18 42.86 47.83
N ALA A 478 -10.03 42.24 48.65
CA ALA A 478 -9.70 41.85 50.01
C ALA A 478 -8.65 40.73 50.12
N ARG A 479 -8.32 40.08 48.99
CA ARG A 479 -7.35 38.96 48.90
C ARG A 479 -6.06 39.34 48.17
N LEU A 480 -5.84 40.63 47.91
CA LEU A 480 -4.61 41.08 47.24
C LEU A 480 -3.39 40.78 48.09
N GLU A 481 -2.47 40.00 47.52
CA GLU A 481 -1.20 39.65 48.13
C GLU A 481 -0.04 40.32 47.39
N PRO A 482 1.08 40.61 48.08
CA PRO A 482 2.24 41.19 47.42
C PRO A 482 2.83 40.22 46.38
N VAL A 483 3.22 40.78 45.24
CA VAL A 483 3.91 40.05 44.17
C VAL A 483 5.38 39.90 44.55
N ALA A 484 5.87 38.66 44.62
CA ALA A 484 7.27 38.36 44.92
C ALA A 484 8.19 38.63 43.72
N GLY A 485 7.67 38.49 42.49
CA GLY A 485 8.38 38.79 41.26
C GLY A 485 7.46 38.68 40.04
N TRP A 486 7.82 39.34 38.95
CA TRP A 486 7.06 39.26 37.70
C TRP A 486 7.95 39.45 36.46
N ALA A 487 7.46 38.97 35.32
CA ALA A 487 8.09 39.13 34.01
C ALA A 487 7.01 39.37 32.93
N GLY A 488 7.39 40.10 31.86
CA GLY A 488 6.50 40.58 30.80
C GLY A 488 6.64 42.10 30.61
N PRO A 489 5.77 42.77 29.83
CA PRO A 489 4.74 42.19 28.96
C PRO A 489 5.33 41.45 27.76
N TRP A 490 4.75 40.30 27.42
CA TRP A 490 4.98 39.65 26.12
C TRP A 490 3.74 39.81 25.24
N PRO A 491 3.75 40.75 24.28
CA PRO A 491 2.59 41.01 23.44
C PRO A 491 2.31 39.83 22.50
N VAL A 492 1.04 39.48 22.38
CA VAL A 492 0.52 38.54 21.39
C VAL A 492 -0.52 39.27 20.56
N ASP A 493 -0.25 39.39 19.26
CA ASP A 493 -1.12 40.03 18.29
C ASP A 493 -1.44 39.04 17.15
N GLU A 494 -2.71 38.68 17.05
CA GLU A 494 -3.22 37.71 16.09
C GLU A 494 -4.21 38.36 15.14
N ARG A 495 -4.07 38.05 13.85
CA ARG A 495 -5.03 38.44 12.80
C ARG A 495 -5.31 39.95 12.79
N TRP A 496 -4.30 40.78 13.06
CA TRP A 496 -4.37 42.25 13.05
C TRP A 496 -4.95 42.83 11.74
N TRP A 497 -4.90 42.07 10.66
CA TRP A 497 -5.45 42.41 9.35
C TRP A 497 -6.96 42.17 9.20
N ASP A 498 -7.62 41.47 10.14
CA ASP A 498 -9.06 41.19 10.13
C ASP A 498 -9.71 41.65 11.44
N ALA A 499 -10.40 42.79 11.39
CA ALA A 499 -11.06 43.38 12.55
C ALA A 499 -12.09 42.46 13.24
N ARG A 500 -12.64 41.44 12.56
CA ARG A 500 -13.60 40.50 13.15
C ARG A 500 -12.94 39.38 13.96
N THR A 501 -11.69 39.07 13.66
CA THR A 501 -10.96 37.95 14.29
C THR A 501 -9.65 38.38 14.96
N ALA A 502 -9.32 39.68 14.90
CA ALA A 502 -8.18 40.28 15.56
C ALA A 502 -8.23 40.04 17.07
N THR A 503 -7.13 39.56 17.62
CA THR A 503 -6.99 39.29 19.05
C THR A 503 -5.63 39.82 19.52
N ARG A 504 -5.65 40.79 20.44
CA ARG A 504 -4.45 41.37 21.05
C ARG A 504 -4.52 41.23 22.56
N TYR A 505 -3.46 40.74 23.18
CA TYR A 505 -3.32 40.63 24.63
C TYR A 505 -1.84 40.54 25.02
N ASP A 506 -1.54 40.88 26.26
CA ASP A 506 -0.18 40.85 26.82
C ASP A 506 -0.07 39.75 27.86
N ARG A 507 0.94 38.89 27.74
CA ARG A 507 1.20 37.85 28.74
C ARG A 507 2.19 38.31 29.80
N PHE A 508 1.95 37.83 31.01
CA PHE A 508 2.79 38.04 32.18
C PHE A 508 2.99 36.74 32.94
N GLN A 509 4.14 36.60 33.57
CA GLN A 509 4.36 35.64 34.64
C GLN A 509 4.45 36.41 35.96
N VAL A 510 3.65 36.02 36.95
CA VAL A 510 3.60 36.66 38.28
C VAL A 510 3.79 35.60 39.34
N VAL A 511 4.70 35.83 40.28
CA VAL A 511 4.92 34.98 41.46
C VAL A 511 4.23 35.62 42.64
N ASP A 512 3.31 34.90 43.27
CA ASP A 512 2.62 35.37 44.48
C ASP A 512 3.52 35.29 45.73
N ALA A 513 3.00 35.76 46.87
CA ALA A 513 3.73 35.76 48.14
C ALA A 513 4.05 34.34 48.65
N ALA A 514 3.29 33.33 48.22
CA ALA A 514 3.51 31.93 48.57
C ALA A 514 4.57 31.26 47.67
N GLY A 515 5.08 31.96 46.64
CA GLY A 515 6.06 31.43 45.71
C GLY A 515 5.45 30.69 44.52
N THR A 516 4.12 30.70 44.36
CA THR A 516 3.43 30.07 43.24
C THR A 516 3.50 31.00 42.03
N ALA A 517 3.91 30.49 40.87
CA ALA A 517 3.91 31.28 39.65
C ALA A 517 2.59 31.13 38.89
N TRP A 518 2.14 32.22 38.29
CA TRP A 518 0.88 32.33 37.55
C TRP A 518 1.16 32.87 36.17
N LEU A 519 0.51 32.30 35.15
CA LEU A 519 0.50 32.85 33.80
C LEU A 519 -0.75 33.71 33.64
N LEU A 520 -0.55 35.01 33.50
CA LEU A 520 -1.62 35.98 33.35
C LEU A 520 -1.68 36.52 31.93
N VAL A 521 -2.89 36.86 31.49
CA VAL A 521 -3.17 37.61 30.28
C VAL A 521 -3.85 38.93 30.66
N CYS A 522 -3.40 40.02 30.04
CA CYS A 522 -4.01 41.33 30.14
C CYS A 522 -4.58 41.70 28.77
N ARG A 523 -5.87 42.00 28.71
CA ARG A 523 -6.58 42.46 27.49
C ARG A 523 -7.41 43.68 27.84
N ASP A 524 -7.15 44.80 27.17
CA ASP A 524 -7.89 46.05 27.38
C ASP A 524 -7.95 46.50 28.86
N GLY A 525 -6.92 46.15 29.66
CA GLY A 525 -6.84 46.44 31.10
C GLY A 525 -7.53 45.42 32.01
N GLU A 526 -8.20 44.41 31.45
CA GLU A 526 -8.76 43.27 32.19
C GLU A 526 -7.74 42.15 32.33
N TRP A 527 -7.65 41.57 33.52
CA TRP A 527 -6.69 40.53 33.86
C TRP A 527 -7.38 39.19 34.06
N ALA A 528 -6.78 38.13 33.52
CA ALA A 528 -7.17 36.76 33.81
C ALA A 528 -5.94 35.85 33.95
N ALA A 529 -6.03 34.86 34.82
CA ALA A 529 -5.08 33.77 34.94
C ALA A 529 -5.44 32.67 33.93
N GLU A 530 -4.54 32.40 32.99
CA GLU A 530 -4.67 31.32 32.01
C GLU A 530 -4.23 29.98 32.60
N ALA A 531 -3.18 30.00 33.43
CA ALA A 531 -2.55 28.80 33.97
C ALA A 531 -1.75 29.08 35.25
N ARG A 532 -1.34 28.02 35.96
CA ARG A 532 -0.53 28.07 37.19
C ARG A 532 0.60 27.05 37.15
N TYR A 533 1.75 27.45 37.68
CA TYR A 533 2.91 26.59 37.93
C TYR A 533 2.76 26.04 39.34
N ASP A 534 2.65 24.71 39.45
CA ASP A 534 2.47 24.00 40.72
C ASP A 534 3.79 23.69 41.42
#